data_AF-A0A920EAD8-F1
#
_entry.id   AF-A0A920EAD8-F1
#
_cell.length_a   1.000
_cell.length_b   1.000
_cell.length_c   1.000
_cell.angle_alpha   90.00
_cell.angle_beta   90.00
_cell.angle_gamma   90.00
#
_symmetry.space_group_name_H-M   'P 1'
#
loop_
_entity.id
_entity.type
_entity.pdbx_description
1 polymer ?
#
loop_
_entity_poly.entity_id
_entity_poly.type
_entity_poly.pdbx_seq_one_letter_code
_entity_poly.pdbx_strand_id
1 'polypeptide(L)'
;MISVDLHSGQIQGFFEKPVDHLTAMPVLVDYMRTLGDDLVVISPDTGRVKVAERYASELAADLAIVHKRRVKHKRTSLSQKT
;
A
#
# COMPACT_ATOMS: atom_id res chain seq x y z
N MET A 1 15.75 19.24 2.91
CA MET A 1 14.76 18.75 3.91
C MET A 1 14.72 17.25 3.81
N ILE A 2 14.58 16.51 4.90
CA ILE A 2 14.49 15.04 4.88
C ILE A 2 13.08 14.62 5.32
N SER A 3 12.50 13.66 4.62
CA SER A 3 11.20 13.07 4.95
C SER A 3 11.20 11.57 4.68
N VAL A 4 10.25 10.85 5.27
CA VAL A 4 10.05 9.41 5.05
C VAL A 4 8.60 9.18 4.63
N ASP A 5 8.38 8.47 3.53
CA ASP A 5 7.06 8.02 3.04
C ASP A 5 5.97 9.09 3.08
N LEU A 6 6.19 10.20 2.37
CA LEU A 6 5.20 11.25 2.14
C LEU A 6 3.86 10.66 1.66
N HIS A 7 2.76 11.20 2.18
CA HIS A 7 1.41 10.80 1.80
C HIS A 7 1.16 10.90 0.29
N SER A 8 1.78 11.88 -0.38
CA SER A 8 1.82 12.01 -1.83
C SER A 8 3.20 12.50 -2.27
N GLY A 9 3.77 11.89 -3.32
CA GLY A 9 5.04 12.34 -3.90
C GLY A 9 4.99 13.75 -4.48
N GLN A 10 3.80 14.26 -4.83
CA GLN A 10 3.61 15.63 -5.33
C GLN A 10 4.02 16.69 -4.31
N ILE A 11 4.02 16.35 -3.01
CA ILE A 11 4.39 17.27 -1.94
C ILE A 11 5.83 17.81 -2.14
N GLN A 12 6.71 17.04 -2.77
CA GLN A 12 8.07 17.49 -3.07
C GLN A 12 8.11 18.75 -3.97
N GLY A 13 7.12 18.91 -4.86
CA GLY A 13 7.05 20.05 -5.77
C GLY A 13 6.65 21.37 -5.11
N PHE A 14 6.21 21.37 -3.84
CA PHE A 14 5.91 22.59 -3.09
C PHE A 14 7.15 23.24 -2.47
N PHE A 15 8.30 22.56 -2.48
CA PHE A 15 9.53 23.08 -1.91
C PHE A 15 10.45 23.62 -3.00
N GLU A 16 10.96 24.84 -2.80
CA GLU A 16 11.94 25.46 -3.71
C GLU A 16 13.33 24.82 -3.61
N LYS A 17 13.64 24.16 -2.48
CA LYS A 17 14.93 23.55 -2.20
C LYS A 17 14.84 22.03 -2.31
N PRO A 18 15.96 21.32 -2.60
CA PRO A 18 15.97 19.87 -2.66
C PRO A 18 15.38 19.19 -1.42
N VAL A 19 14.57 18.16 -1.65
CA VAL A 19 13.95 17.33 -0.63
C VAL A 19 14.43 15.89 -0.81
N ASP A 20 15.01 15.33 0.25
CA ASP A 20 15.33 13.91 0.33
C ASP A 20 14.08 13.19 0.84
N HIS A 21 13.36 12.52 -0.07
CA HIS A 21 12.21 11.68 0.27
C HIS A 21 12.64 10.22 0.35
N LEU A 22 12.92 9.78 1.57
CA LEU A 22 13.33 8.42 1.88
C LEU A 22 12.11 7.49 1.99
N THR A 23 12.35 6.18 1.91
CA THR A 23 11.32 5.16 2.14
C THR A 23 11.72 4.22 3.28
N ALA A 24 10.75 3.84 4.12
CA ALA A 24 10.97 2.87 5.18
C ALA A 24 10.88 1.41 4.71
N MET A 25 10.47 1.19 3.45
CA MET A 25 10.18 -0.14 2.90
C MET A 25 11.27 -1.19 3.14
N PRO A 26 12.58 -0.91 2.90
CA PRO A 26 13.61 -1.93 3.10
C PRO A 26 13.66 -2.47 4.54
N VAL A 27 13.58 -1.57 5.53
CA VAL A 27 13.61 -1.93 6.96
C VAL A 27 12.35 -2.72 7.35
N LEU A 28 11.20 -2.32 6.81
CA LEU A 28 9.92 -2.98 7.08
C LEU A 28 9.84 -4.36 6.42
N VAL A 29 10.34 -4.50 5.21
CA VAL A 29 10.44 -5.78 4.50
C VAL A 29 11.36 -6.75 5.25
N ASP A 30 12.53 -6.29 5.70
CA ASP A 30 13.44 -7.13 6.46
C ASP A 30 12.83 -7.64 7.76
N TYR A 31 12.08 -6.78 8.47
CA TYR A 31 11.31 -7.20 9.64
C TYR A 31 10.19 -8.18 9.27
N MET A 32 9.43 -7.92 8.20
CA MET A 32 8.32 -8.79 7.80
C MET A 32 8.80 -10.20 7.39
N ARG A 33 9.99 -10.32 6.81
CA ARG A 33 10.62 -11.62 6.53
C ARG A 33 10.84 -12.48 7.78
N THR A 34 10.91 -11.87 8.98
CA THR A 34 11.04 -12.63 10.24
C THR A 34 9.71 -13.16 10.77
N LEU A 35 8.57 -12.80 10.15
CA LEU A 35 7.24 -13.20 10.60
C LEU A 35 6.84 -14.61 10.13
N GLY A 36 7.57 -15.19 9.18
CA GLY A 36 7.36 -16.54 8.66
C GLY A 36 7.19 -16.61 7.15
N ASP A 37 6.96 -17.82 6.66
CA ASP A 37 6.65 -18.11 5.27
C ASP A 37 5.13 -18.04 5.05
N ASP A 38 4.69 -17.88 3.78
CA ASP A 38 3.28 -17.77 3.38
C ASP A 38 2.59 -16.47 3.84
N LEU A 39 3.14 -15.33 3.40
CA LEU A 39 2.58 -14.01 3.66
C LEU A 39 1.60 -13.58 2.56
N VAL A 40 0.57 -12.82 2.95
CA VAL A 40 -0.34 -12.13 2.02
C VAL A 40 -0.36 -10.65 2.36
N VAL A 41 -0.04 -9.80 1.38
CA VAL A 41 -0.13 -8.34 1.51
C VAL A 41 -1.52 -7.89 1.09
N ILE A 42 -2.19 -7.12 1.95
CA ILE A 42 -3.56 -6.66 1.70
C ILE A 42 -3.59 -5.15 1.51
N SER A 43 -4.13 -4.68 0.39
CA SER A 43 -4.48 -3.28 0.19
C SER A 43 -5.93 -3.03 0.64
N PRO A 44 -6.17 -2.25 1.69
CA PRO A 44 -7.52 -2.03 2.25
C PRO A 44 -8.39 -1.11 1.38
N ASP A 45 -7.78 -0.40 0.43
CA ASP A 45 -8.44 0.51 -0.50
C ASP A 45 -7.64 0.61 -1.81
N THR A 46 -8.30 1.09 -2.87
CA THR A 46 -7.66 1.21 -4.20
C THR A 46 -6.50 2.21 -4.23
N GLY A 47 -6.49 3.20 -3.33
CA GLY A 47 -5.52 4.30 -3.34
C GLY A 47 -4.10 3.86 -3.00
N ARG A 48 -3.94 2.75 -2.25
CA ARG A 48 -2.64 2.23 -1.83
C ARG A 48 -2.25 0.92 -2.51
N VAL A 49 -2.93 0.52 -3.58
CA VAL A 49 -2.67 -0.74 -4.30
C VAL A 49 -1.22 -0.81 -4.79
N LYS A 50 -0.70 0.27 -5.40
CA LYS A 50 0.69 0.31 -5.88
C LYS A 50 1.73 0.14 -4.77
N VAL A 51 1.43 0.60 -3.55
CA VAL A 51 2.32 0.42 -2.40
C VAL A 51 2.26 -1.03 -1.94
N ALA A 52 1.06 -1.61 -1.84
CA ALA A 52 0.87 -3.01 -1.50
C ALA A 52 1.53 -3.96 -2.52
N GLU A 53 1.42 -3.68 -3.83
CA GLU A 53 2.11 -4.41 -4.90
C GLU A 53 3.63 -4.43 -4.71
N ARG A 54 4.22 -3.30 -4.34
CA ARG A 54 5.66 -3.23 -4.04
C ARG A 54 6.05 -4.09 -2.86
N TYR A 55 5.29 -4.03 -1.76
CA TYR A 55 5.53 -4.89 -0.60
C TYR A 55 5.38 -6.37 -0.94
N ALA A 56 4.35 -6.74 -1.70
CA ALA A 56 4.12 -8.11 -2.14
C ALA A 56 5.30 -8.63 -2.98
N SER A 57 5.79 -7.81 -3.91
CA SER A 57 6.96 -8.16 -4.74
C SER A 57 8.24 -8.34 -3.92
N GLU A 58 8.52 -7.46 -2.96
CA GLU A 58 9.73 -7.54 -2.11
C GLU A 58 9.70 -8.74 -1.14
N LEU A 59 8.50 -9.17 -0.75
CA LEU A 59 8.27 -10.30 0.16
C LEU A 59 8.02 -11.63 -0.57
N ALA A 60 7.93 -11.61 -1.91
CA ALA A 60 7.44 -12.76 -2.70
C ALA A 60 6.11 -13.32 -2.18
N ALA A 61 5.22 -12.42 -1.79
CA ALA A 61 3.94 -12.69 -1.14
C ALA A 61 2.76 -12.46 -2.11
N ASP A 62 1.62 -13.10 -1.84
CA ASP A 62 0.39 -12.85 -2.59
C ASP A 62 -0.19 -11.47 -2.27
N LEU A 63 -0.91 -10.88 -3.24
CA LEU A 63 -1.58 -9.59 -3.09
C LEU A 63 -3.10 -9.76 -3.08
N ALA A 64 -3.75 -9.23 -2.03
CA ALA A 64 -5.20 -9.07 -1.98
C ALA A 64 -5.60 -7.59 -1.97
N ILE A 65 -6.68 -7.25 -2.67
CA ILE A 65 -7.19 -5.86 -2.75
C ILE A 65 -8.64 -5.83 -2.31
N VAL A 66 -8.95 -4.98 -1.34
CA VAL A 66 -10.33 -4.78 -0.86
C VAL A 66 -11.01 -3.70 -1.71
N HIS A 67 -11.98 -4.12 -2.52
CA HIS A 67 -12.81 -3.20 -3.30
C HIS A 67 -14.10 -2.86 -2.55
N LYS A 68 -14.07 -1.80 -1.73
CA LYS A 68 -15.25 -1.34 -0.97
C LYS A 68 -16.18 -0.50 -1.85
N ARG A 69 -17.34 -1.04 -2.24
CA ARG A 69 -18.43 -0.27 -2.85
C ARG A 69 -19.32 0.33 -1.77
N ARG A 70 -19.36 1.67 -1.65
CA ARG A 70 -20.36 2.35 -0.82
C ARG A 70 -21.71 2.35 -1.55
N VAL A 71 -22.58 1.39 -1.22
CA VAL A 71 -23.97 1.42 -1.67
C VAL A 71 -24.67 2.54 -0.91
N LYS A 72 -24.96 3.67 -1.58
CA LYS A 72 -25.86 4.69 -1.02
C LYS A 72 -27.23 4.05 -0.86
N HIS A 73 -27.62 3.84 0.40
CA HIS A 73 -28.99 3.62 0.85
C HIS A 73 -29.85 2.81 -0.13
N LYS A 74 -29.58 1.49 -0.28
CA LYS A 74 -30.60 0.47 -0.60
C LYS A 74 -29.98 -0.94 -0.59
N ARG A 75 -30.74 -1.84 0.05
CA ARG A 75 -30.67 -3.31 0.11
C ARG A 75 -29.44 -4.02 -0.48
N THR A 76 -28.83 -4.79 0.40
CA THR A 76 -27.85 -5.86 0.18
C THR A 76 -28.17 -6.70 -1.08
N SER A 77 -27.21 -6.78 -2.01
CA SER A 77 -27.07 -7.93 -2.90
C SER A 77 -25.59 -8.28 -2.99
N LEU A 78 -25.26 -9.50 -2.56
CA LEU A 78 -23.93 -10.09 -2.63
C LEU A 78 -23.75 -10.64 -4.04
N SER A 79 -22.67 -10.28 -4.72
CA SER A 79 -22.26 -10.94 -5.95
C SER A 79 -20.77 -11.26 -5.86
N GLN A 80 -20.48 -12.54 -5.72
CA GLN A 80 -19.17 -13.18 -5.88
C GLN A 80 -18.94 -13.37 -7.38
N LYS A 81 -17.73 -13.12 -7.89
CA LYS A 81 -17.33 -13.48 -9.25
C LYS A 81 -16.16 -14.46 -9.14
N THR A 82 -16.37 -15.66 -9.66
CA THR A 82 -15.41 -16.77 -9.80
C THR A 82 -14.29 -16.41 -10.77
#